data_AF-A0A7M5XAN2-F1
#
_entry.id   AF-A0A7M5XAN2-F1
#
_cell.length_a   1.000
_cell.length_b   1.000
_cell.length_c   1.000
_cell.angle_alpha   90.00
_cell.angle_beta   90.00
_cell.angle_gamma   90.00
#
_symmetry.space_group_name_H-M   'P 1'
#
loop_
_entity.id
_entity.type
_entity.pdbx_description
1 polymer ?
#
loop_
_entity_poly.entity_id
_entity_poly.type
_entity_poly.pdbx_seq_one_letter_code
_entity_poly.pdbx_strand_id
1 'polypeptide(L)'
;KTRSAWVLMKNNGSVVYGHCKCMAGLDETCSHVGAILYKMEAAVRIGFTKVTPTDLPQLWNQNFTKNIDGDKVANILIYSEKAKDKLKMPQQPTPIKPIHLDHFEEFLVNLKGTAPETVALSLFGEHQDNFVIENTQETRPHLPPSLRLLFKEKNIELNEEEYLDLAMSTMNNLKSVSLESILYVEESTRNQALSFTWFQQRAGRITGSTIRKVFKASIEEPNKELVKSICSDTAKRIKSDPLDWGRNHEDVALS
;
A
#
# COMPACT_ATOMS: atom_id res chain seq x y z
N LYS A 1 31.73 -32.70 24.79
CA LYS A 1 31.51 -32.72 26.26
C LYS A 1 31.36 -31.26 26.71
N THR A 2 30.16 -30.79 26.98
CA THR A 2 29.93 -29.43 27.51
C THR A 2 30.50 -29.36 28.92
N ARG A 3 31.46 -28.47 29.16
CA ARG A 3 32.03 -28.25 30.50
C ARG A 3 31.30 -27.07 31.12
N SER A 4 30.79 -27.24 32.34
CA SER A 4 30.22 -26.14 33.11
C SER A 4 31.34 -25.23 33.61
N ALA A 5 31.35 -24.00 33.11
CA ALA A 5 32.26 -22.95 33.55
C ALA A 5 31.48 -21.64 33.69
N TRP A 6 31.80 -20.86 34.71
CA TRP A 6 31.16 -19.59 35.02
C TRP A 6 32.21 -18.61 35.54
N VAL A 7 31.91 -17.32 35.41
CA VAL A 7 32.78 -16.23 35.84
C VAL A 7 31.92 -15.20 36.57
N LEU A 8 32.41 -14.72 37.71
CA LEU A 8 31.82 -13.61 38.45
C LEU A 8 32.59 -12.33 38.12
N MET A 9 31.88 -11.32 37.61
CA MET A 9 32.45 -10.02 37.25
C MET A 9 31.67 -8.88 37.88
N LYS A 10 32.35 -7.77 38.16
CA LYS A 10 31.74 -6.51 38.56
C LYS A 10 31.28 -5.73 37.32
N ASN A 11 30.34 -4.80 37.52
CA ASN A 11 29.84 -3.91 36.45
C ASN A 11 30.92 -3.01 35.83
N ASN A 12 32.07 -2.86 36.48
CA ASN A 12 33.23 -2.13 35.97
C ASN A 12 34.16 -2.98 35.08
N GLY A 13 33.81 -4.24 34.80
CA GLY A 13 34.62 -5.15 33.98
C GLY A 13 35.72 -5.90 34.74
N SER A 14 35.89 -5.69 36.05
CA SER A 14 36.85 -6.45 36.86
C SER A 14 36.33 -7.88 37.13
N VAL A 15 37.16 -8.88 36.87
CA VAL A 15 36.89 -10.29 37.19
C VAL A 15 37.14 -10.53 38.68
N VAL A 16 36.20 -11.15 39.37
CA VAL A 16 36.28 -11.44 40.80
C VAL A 16 36.67 -12.89 41.04
N TYR A 17 36.00 -13.84 40.36
CA TYR A 17 36.25 -15.28 40.46
C TYR A 17 35.91 -15.97 39.15
N GLY A 18 36.57 -17.09 38.85
CA GLY A 18 36.26 -17.91 37.68
C GLY A 18 36.33 -19.39 38.03
N HIS A 19 35.32 -20.18 37.71
CA HIS A 19 35.32 -21.60 38.05
C HIS A 19 35.06 -22.45 36.82
N CYS A 20 35.81 -23.55 36.69
CA CYS A 20 35.55 -24.59 35.70
C CYS A 20 35.80 -25.98 36.30
N LYS A 21 34.93 -26.95 35.97
CA LYS A 21 35.07 -28.36 36.42
C LYS A 21 36.21 -29.13 35.72
N CYS A 22 37.16 -28.47 35.06
CA CYS A 22 38.30 -29.14 34.44
C CYS A 22 39.46 -29.31 35.45
N MET A 23 40.40 -30.21 35.16
CA MET A 23 41.56 -30.46 36.04
C MET A 23 42.35 -29.18 36.39
N ALA A 24 42.50 -28.25 35.44
CA ALA A 24 43.16 -26.96 35.65
C ALA A 24 42.21 -25.86 36.17
N GLY A 25 40.92 -26.16 36.35
CA GLY A 25 39.88 -25.18 36.69
C GLY A 25 39.64 -25.05 38.19
N LEU A 26 40.30 -25.88 39.00
CA LEU A 26 40.39 -25.74 40.45
C LEU A 26 41.23 -24.51 40.84
N ASP A 27 42.13 -24.08 39.97
CA ASP A 27 43.00 -22.90 40.14
C ASP A 27 42.44 -21.65 39.42
N GLU A 28 41.16 -21.69 39.01
CA GLU A 28 40.41 -20.58 38.40
C GLU A 28 40.94 -19.99 37.09
N THR A 29 42.11 -20.42 36.62
CA THR A 29 42.86 -19.81 35.51
C THR A 29 42.86 -20.64 34.21
N CYS A 30 41.97 -21.62 34.10
CA CYS A 30 41.99 -22.52 32.95
C CYS A 30 41.60 -21.84 31.63
N SER A 31 42.02 -22.44 30.51
CA SER A 31 41.70 -21.94 29.16
C SER A 31 40.20 -21.82 28.86
N HIS A 32 39.34 -22.59 29.55
CA HIS A 32 37.88 -22.48 29.40
C HIS A 32 37.32 -21.22 30.05
N VAL A 33 37.86 -20.81 31.21
CA VAL A 33 37.53 -19.54 31.85
C VAL A 33 38.02 -18.39 30.97
N GLY A 34 39.25 -18.50 30.44
CA GLY A 34 39.79 -17.58 29.46
C GLY A 34 38.90 -17.44 28.22
N ALA A 35 38.41 -18.55 27.65
CA ALA A 35 37.53 -18.52 26.48
C ALA A 35 36.20 -17.79 26.74
N ILE A 36 35.63 -17.92 27.94
CA ILE A 36 34.41 -17.18 28.34
C ILE A 36 34.70 -15.68 28.38
N LEU A 37 35.80 -15.28 29.02
CA LEU A 37 36.22 -13.88 29.12
C LEU A 37 36.49 -13.27 27.73
N TYR A 38 37.20 -13.99 26.85
CA TYR A 38 37.44 -13.55 25.48
C TYR A 38 36.14 -13.41 24.68
N LYS A 39 35.17 -14.33 24.85
CA LYS A 39 33.87 -14.23 24.18
C LYS A 39 33.06 -13.03 24.68
N MET A 40 33.10 -12.76 25.98
CA MET A 40 32.44 -11.59 26.58
C MET A 40 33.07 -10.28 26.10
N GLU A 41 34.40 -10.17 26.10
CA GLU A 41 35.12 -9.01 25.56
C GLU A 41 34.78 -8.81 24.08
N ALA A 42 34.82 -9.90 23.29
CA ALA A 42 34.47 -9.85 21.88
C ALA A 42 33.04 -9.32 21.72
N ALA A 43 32.05 -9.85 22.44
CA ALA A 43 30.64 -9.44 22.40
C ALA A 43 30.43 -7.94 22.70
N VAL A 44 31.20 -7.39 23.65
CA VAL A 44 31.19 -5.96 23.97
C VAL A 44 31.82 -5.16 22.82
N ARG A 45 32.99 -5.59 22.31
CA ARG A 45 33.70 -4.92 21.21
C ARG A 45 32.87 -4.86 19.92
N ILE A 46 32.19 -5.95 19.58
CA ILE A 46 31.30 -6.04 18.41
C ILE A 46 29.92 -5.39 18.65
N GLY A 47 29.66 -4.88 19.85
CA GLY A 47 28.45 -4.11 20.16
C GLY A 47 27.19 -4.95 20.33
N PHE A 48 27.28 -6.27 20.50
CA PHE A 48 26.12 -7.14 20.76
C PHE A 48 25.45 -6.89 22.12
N THR A 49 26.13 -6.16 23.03
CA THR A 49 25.56 -5.71 24.30
C THR A 49 24.81 -4.38 24.19
N LYS A 50 24.84 -3.70 23.03
CA LYS A 50 24.05 -2.50 22.80
C LYS A 50 22.64 -2.91 22.41
N VAL A 51 21.66 -2.48 23.19
CA VAL A 51 20.23 -2.64 22.85
C VAL A 51 19.99 -1.92 21.52
N THR A 52 19.65 -2.69 20.50
CA THR A 52 19.31 -2.14 19.18
C THR A 52 17.88 -1.58 19.22
N PRO A 53 17.51 -0.64 18.32
CA PRO A 53 16.13 -0.17 18.21
C PRO A 53 15.10 -1.30 18.00
N THR A 54 15.56 -2.44 17.48
CA THR A 54 14.80 -3.69 17.28
C THR A 54 14.63 -4.54 18.55
N ASP A 55 15.46 -4.34 19.58
CA ASP A 55 15.33 -5.01 20.88
C ASP A 55 14.37 -4.28 21.83
N LEU A 56 13.98 -3.05 21.48
CA LEU A 56 12.99 -2.26 22.22
C LEU A 56 11.58 -2.55 21.67
N PRO A 57 10.53 -2.49 22.53
CA PRO A 57 9.16 -2.55 22.06
C PRO A 57 8.90 -1.48 21.00
N GLN A 58 8.19 -1.86 19.93
CA GLN A 58 7.89 -1.02 18.78
C GLN A 58 7.31 0.35 19.20
N LEU A 59 8.12 1.40 19.09
CA LEU A 59 7.80 2.76 19.55
C LEU A 59 6.72 3.46 18.69
N TRP A 60 6.41 2.94 17.49
CA TRP A 60 5.50 3.58 16.53
C TRP A 60 4.07 3.73 17.07
N ASN A 61 3.66 2.86 18.00
CA ASN A 61 2.35 2.88 18.63
C ASN A 61 2.34 3.51 20.05
N GLN A 62 3.47 4.05 20.53
CA GLN A 62 3.56 4.60 21.89
C GLN A 62 3.15 6.07 22.00
N ASN A 63 2.93 6.75 20.88
CA ASN A 63 2.41 8.12 20.88
C ASN A 63 0.88 8.08 20.76
N PHE A 64 0.21 8.01 21.91
CA PHE A 64 -1.20 8.35 21.97
C PHE A 64 -1.37 9.80 21.52
N THR A 65 -2.01 9.93 20.36
CA THR A 65 -2.66 11.12 19.84
C THR A 65 -3.31 11.91 20.97
N LYS A 66 -2.96 13.19 21.12
CA LYS A 66 -3.92 14.13 21.71
C LYS A 66 -5.22 13.99 20.91
N ASN A 67 -6.40 14.06 21.54
CA ASN A 67 -7.63 14.23 20.77
C ASN A 67 -7.48 15.52 19.96
N ILE A 68 -7.34 15.40 18.66
CA ILE A 68 -7.30 16.54 17.74
C ILE A 68 -8.70 16.63 17.17
N ASP A 69 -9.39 17.74 17.45
CA ASP A 69 -10.66 18.03 16.79
C ASP A 69 -10.41 18.17 15.29
N GLY A 70 -11.20 17.48 14.49
CA GLY A 70 -11.07 17.52 13.03
C GLY A 70 -11.37 18.93 12.51
N ASP A 71 -10.51 19.45 11.64
CA ASP A 71 -10.69 20.74 10.98
C ASP A 71 -10.67 20.54 9.45
N LYS A 72 -11.15 21.54 8.70
CA LYS A 72 -11.03 21.55 7.23
C LYS A 72 -9.56 21.46 6.85
N VAL A 73 -9.25 20.77 5.75
CA VAL A 73 -7.87 20.55 5.27
C VAL A 73 -7.06 21.86 5.15
N ALA A 74 -7.71 22.95 4.76
CA ALA A 74 -7.08 24.28 4.67
C ALA A 74 -6.55 24.83 6.01
N ASN A 75 -7.13 24.37 7.12
CA ASN A 75 -6.83 24.84 8.48
C ASN A 75 -5.96 23.85 9.28
N ILE A 76 -5.75 22.63 8.75
CA ILE A 76 -4.90 21.64 9.40
C ILE A 76 -3.44 22.09 9.30
N LEU A 77 -2.83 22.41 10.45
CA LEU A 77 -1.41 22.69 10.53
C LEU A 77 -0.64 21.36 10.57
N ILE A 78 -0.08 20.96 9.42
CA ILE A 78 0.72 19.72 9.28
C ILE A 78 2.12 19.89 9.90
N TYR A 79 2.46 21.09 10.37
CA TYR A 79 3.73 21.42 11.00
C TYR A 79 3.50 21.98 12.41
N SER A 80 4.49 21.82 13.29
CA SER A 80 4.42 22.39 14.65
C SER A 80 4.54 23.92 14.62
N GLU A 81 3.96 24.62 15.60
CA GLU A 81 4.09 26.09 15.70
C GLU A 81 5.56 26.56 15.69
N LYS A 82 6.47 25.79 16.30
CA LYS A 82 7.92 26.04 16.25
C LYS A 82 8.53 25.89 14.85
N ALA A 83 7.95 25.05 13.99
CA ALA A 83 8.35 24.91 12.59
C ALA A 83 7.78 26.02 11.70
N LYS A 84 6.70 26.69 12.12
CA LYS A 84 6.09 27.83 11.42
C LYS A 84 7.08 28.98 11.26
N ASP A 85 7.90 29.24 12.28
CA ASP A 85 8.93 30.28 12.24
C ASP A 85 10.07 29.93 11.29
N LYS A 86 10.38 28.64 11.10
CA LYS A 86 11.36 28.17 10.10
C LYS A 86 10.83 28.26 8.67
N LEU A 87 9.52 28.17 8.47
CA LEU A 87 8.87 28.33 7.16
C LEU A 87 8.72 29.80 6.73
N LYS A 88 8.71 30.74 7.69
CA LYS A 88 8.72 32.19 7.40
C LYS A 88 10.09 32.71 7.00
N MET A 89 11.15 31.98 7.31
CA MET A 89 12.47 32.33 6.79
C MET A 89 12.45 32.06 5.28
N PRO A 90 12.78 33.04 4.43
CA PRO A 90 13.00 32.74 3.02
C PRO A 90 14.13 31.72 3.00
N GLN A 91 13.81 30.46 2.70
CA GLN A 91 14.84 29.51 2.33
C GLN A 91 15.44 30.11 1.07
N GLN A 92 16.65 30.67 1.16
CA GLN A 92 17.45 30.81 -0.03
C GLN A 92 17.50 29.41 -0.61
N PRO A 93 16.97 29.16 -1.82
CA PRO A 93 17.12 27.86 -2.43
C PRO A 93 18.62 27.59 -2.36
N THR A 94 19.00 26.48 -1.72
CA THR A 94 20.37 25.99 -1.86
C THR A 94 20.62 26.03 -3.36
N PRO A 95 21.64 26.75 -3.85
CA PRO A 95 21.87 26.81 -5.26
C PRO A 95 22.13 25.38 -5.69
N ILE A 96 21.10 24.74 -6.25
CA ILE A 96 21.22 23.50 -6.99
C ILE A 96 22.19 23.94 -8.07
N LYS A 97 23.46 23.52 -7.96
CA LYS A 97 24.40 23.75 -9.04
C LYS A 97 23.67 23.21 -10.27
N PRO A 98 23.41 24.03 -11.30
CA PRO A 98 22.76 23.54 -12.49
C PRO A 98 23.57 22.33 -12.94
N ILE A 99 22.93 21.16 -12.93
CA ILE A 99 23.54 19.95 -13.47
C ILE A 99 23.91 20.35 -14.89
N HIS A 100 25.20 20.28 -15.23
CA HIS A 100 25.69 20.65 -16.56
C HIS A 100 24.97 19.73 -17.55
N LEU A 101 23.94 20.27 -18.22
CA LEU A 101 23.11 19.56 -19.20
C LEU A 101 23.97 19.04 -20.37
N ASP A 102 25.15 19.63 -20.57
CA ASP A 102 26.07 19.32 -21.66
C ASP A 102 26.55 17.86 -21.68
N HIS A 103 26.57 17.16 -20.54
CA HIS A 103 26.94 15.74 -20.48
C HIS A 103 25.74 14.78 -20.39
N PHE A 104 24.51 15.31 -20.38
CA PHE A 104 23.31 14.49 -20.24
C PHE A 104 23.04 13.68 -21.51
N GLU A 105 23.23 14.28 -22.68
CA GLU A 105 23.10 13.58 -23.96
C GLU A 105 24.15 12.47 -24.12
N GLU A 106 25.41 12.75 -23.73
CA GLU A 106 26.47 11.73 -23.73
C GLU A 106 26.14 10.58 -22.77
N PHE A 107 25.57 10.89 -21.61
CA PHE A 107 25.08 9.89 -20.67
C PHE A 107 23.95 9.03 -21.26
N LEU A 108 22.96 9.63 -21.92
CA LEU A 108 21.86 8.90 -22.58
C LEU A 108 22.37 8.00 -23.70
N VAL A 109 23.34 8.46 -24.50
CA VAL A 109 23.99 7.65 -25.54
C VAL A 109 24.75 6.46 -24.93
N ASN A 110 25.53 6.69 -23.87
CA ASN A 110 26.23 5.62 -23.15
C ASN A 110 25.24 4.62 -22.50
N LEU A 111 24.10 5.12 -22.00
CA LEU A 111 23.06 4.28 -21.41
C LEU A 111 22.34 3.45 -22.47
N LYS A 112 22.08 4.00 -23.66
CA LYS A 112 21.55 3.26 -24.82
C LYS A 112 22.52 2.17 -25.28
N GLY A 113 23.84 2.44 -25.26
CA GLY A 113 24.87 1.46 -25.63
C GLY A 113 25.06 0.33 -24.60
N THR A 114 24.82 0.59 -23.32
CA THR A 114 25.00 -0.39 -22.23
C THR A 114 23.72 -1.17 -21.89
N ALA A 115 22.57 -0.49 -21.88
CA ALA A 115 21.28 -1.02 -21.50
C ALA A 115 20.17 -0.50 -22.45
N PRO A 116 20.13 -1.01 -23.69
CA PRO A 116 19.22 -0.53 -24.73
C PRO A 116 17.73 -0.72 -24.42
N GLU A 117 17.37 -1.64 -23.51
CA GLU A 117 15.98 -1.93 -23.11
C GLU A 117 15.47 -1.08 -21.92
N THR A 118 16.26 -0.08 -21.49
CA THR A 118 15.88 0.73 -20.34
C THR A 118 14.64 1.57 -20.64
N VAL A 119 13.54 1.33 -19.91
CA VAL A 119 12.27 2.07 -20.06
C VAL A 119 12.44 3.58 -19.92
N ALA A 120 13.36 4.05 -19.08
CA ALA A 120 13.62 5.48 -18.91
C ALA A 120 14.07 6.17 -20.22
N LEU A 121 14.68 5.45 -21.17
CA LEU A 121 15.06 6.00 -22.48
C LEU A 121 13.84 6.33 -23.36
N SER A 122 12.67 5.71 -23.12
CA SER A 122 11.45 5.99 -23.87
C SER A 122 10.85 7.38 -23.58
N LEU A 123 11.32 8.06 -22.52
CA LEU A 123 10.93 9.43 -22.19
C LEU A 123 11.67 10.46 -23.05
N PHE A 124 12.74 10.05 -23.74
CA PHE A 124 13.55 10.90 -24.61
C PHE A 124 13.32 10.47 -26.07
N GLY A 125 12.67 11.34 -26.85
CA GLY A 125 12.22 11.00 -28.20
C GLY A 125 13.34 10.50 -29.14
N GLU A 126 14.57 10.98 -28.96
CA GLU A 126 15.73 10.62 -29.78
C GLU A 126 16.35 9.24 -29.41
N HIS A 127 15.91 8.62 -28.32
CA HIS A 127 16.41 7.34 -27.83
C HIS A 127 15.34 6.25 -27.75
N GLN A 128 14.16 6.49 -28.33
CA GLN A 128 13.00 5.59 -28.26
C GLN A 128 13.10 4.37 -29.21
N ASP A 129 14.08 4.31 -30.12
CA ASP A 129 14.14 3.31 -31.21
C ASP A 129 14.00 1.83 -30.77
N ASN A 130 14.56 1.48 -29.61
CA ASN A 130 14.52 0.12 -29.08
C ASN A 130 13.25 -0.17 -28.28
N PHE A 131 12.51 0.88 -27.90
CA PHE A 131 11.22 0.73 -27.24
C PHE A 131 10.14 0.55 -28.30
N VAL A 132 10.09 -0.65 -28.85
CA VAL A 132 8.92 -1.11 -29.57
C VAL A 132 7.84 -1.31 -28.51
N ILE A 133 6.87 -0.40 -28.46
CA ILE A 133 5.58 -0.77 -27.90
C ILE A 133 5.15 -1.92 -28.80
N GLU A 134 5.30 -3.16 -28.32
CA GLU A 134 4.50 -4.24 -28.84
C GLU A 134 3.08 -3.74 -28.67
N ASN A 135 2.53 -3.21 -29.76
CA ASN A 135 1.11 -3.04 -29.91
C ASN A 135 0.55 -4.46 -29.86
N THR A 136 0.43 -4.98 -28.65
CA THR A 136 -0.69 -5.80 -28.22
C THR A 136 -1.98 -4.96 -28.24
N GLN A 137 -2.09 -4.06 -29.23
CA GLN A 137 -3.34 -3.74 -29.89
C GLN A 137 -3.74 -4.92 -30.79
N GLU A 138 -3.77 -6.13 -30.23
CA GLU A 138 -5.05 -6.81 -30.35
C GLU A 138 -6.04 -5.80 -29.78
N THR A 139 -6.99 -5.35 -30.58
CA THR A 139 -8.01 -4.38 -30.22
C THR A 139 -8.76 -4.88 -28.98
N ARG A 140 -8.15 -4.74 -27.80
CA ARG A 140 -8.75 -5.14 -26.54
C ARG A 140 -9.91 -4.17 -26.38
N PRO A 141 -11.15 -4.65 -26.41
CA PRO A 141 -12.30 -3.77 -26.32
C PRO A 141 -12.13 -2.95 -25.04
N HIS A 142 -12.37 -1.64 -25.12
CA HIS A 142 -12.24 -0.79 -23.94
C HIS A 142 -13.30 -1.22 -22.89
N LEU A 143 -12.92 -1.24 -21.61
CA LEU A 143 -13.88 -1.52 -20.54
C LEU A 143 -15.03 -0.50 -20.62
N PRO A 144 -16.30 -0.93 -20.46
CA PRO A 144 -17.40 0.01 -20.35
C PRO A 144 -17.13 1.04 -19.24
N PRO A 145 -17.44 2.33 -19.46
CA PRO A 145 -17.30 3.34 -18.43
C PRO A 145 -18.15 2.98 -17.20
N SER A 146 -17.65 3.31 -16.01
CA SER A 146 -18.41 3.12 -14.78
C SER A 146 -19.69 3.97 -14.82
N LEU A 147 -20.81 3.40 -14.36
CA LEU A 147 -22.09 4.12 -14.27
C LEU A 147 -22.02 5.32 -13.31
N ARG A 148 -21.00 5.38 -12.45
CA ARG A 148 -20.75 6.54 -11.60
C ARG A 148 -20.47 7.81 -12.39
N LEU A 149 -19.93 7.70 -13.60
CA LEU A 149 -19.67 8.84 -14.49
C LEU A 149 -20.95 9.51 -15.00
N LEU A 150 -22.11 8.88 -14.82
CA LEU A 150 -23.41 9.49 -15.13
C LEU A 150 -23.78 10.60 -14.14
N PHE A 151 -23.16 10.62 -12.96
CA PHE A 151 -23.39 11.70 -11.99
C PHE A 151 -22.79 13.01 -12.50
N LYS A 152 -23.64 14.02 -12.66
CA LYS A 152 -23.25 15.40 -12.97
C LYS A 152 -23.91 16.32 -11.95
N GLU A 153 -23.14 17.19 -11.31
CA GLU A 153 -23.66 18.12 -10.28
C GLU A 153 -24.77 19.02 -10.83
N LYS A 154 -24.68 19.39 -12.12
CA LYS A 154 -25.69 20.18 -12.83
C LYS A 154 -27.08 19.52 -12.85
N ASN A 155 -27.15 18.19 -12.68
CA ASN A 155 -28.41 17.46 -12.71
C ASN A 155 -29.19 17.55 -11.38
N ILE A 156 -28.59 18.10 -10.32
CA ILE A 156 -29.24 18.28 -9.02
C ILE A 156 -30.36 19.32 -9.08
N GLU A 157 -30.22 20.30 -9.98
CA GLU A 157 -31.13 21.44 -10.13
C GLU A 157 -32.22 21.20 -11.20
N LEU A 158 -32.23 20.02 -11.85
CA LEU A 158 -33.19 19.71 -12.91
C LEU A 158 -34.61 19.53 -12.36
N ASN A 159 -35.58 19.94 -13.16
CA ASN A 159 -36.99 19.70 -12.85
C ASN A 159 -37.36 18.23 -13.11
N GLU A 160 -38.48 17.75 -12.55
CA GLU A 160 -38.86 16.32 -12.63
C GLU A 160 -39.02 15.82 -14.08
N GLU A 161 -39.66 16.61 -14.94
CA GLU A 161 -39.84 16.28 -16.36
C GLU A 161 -38.49 16.21 -17.11
N GLU A 162 -37.61 17.20 -16.90
CA GLU A 162 -36.28 17.24 -17.51
C GLU A 162 -35.40 16.07 -17.04
N TYR A 163 -35.54 15.70 -15.77
CA TYR A 163 -34.84 14.56 -15.19
C TYR A 163 -35.32 13.24 -15.81
N LEU A 164 -36.62 13.06 -16.01
CA LEU A 164 -37.18 11.87 -16.65
C LEU A 164 -36.72 11.74 -18.10
N ASP A 165 -36.70 12.84 -18.86
CA ASP A 165 -36.18 12.86 -20.23
C ASP A 165 -34.68 12.52 -20.29
N LEU A 166 -33.89 13.06 -19.35
CA LEU A 166 -32.48 12.73 -19.22
C LEU A 166 -32.28 11.25 -18.85
N ALA A 167 -33.11 10.71 -17.95
CA ALA A 167 -33.04 9.31 -17.55
C ALA A 167 -33.37 8.38 -18.73
N MET A 168 -34.44 8.67 -19.49
CA MET A 168 -34.84 7.89 -20.66
C MET A 168 -33.77 7.92 -21.77
N SER A 169 -33.23 9.09 -22.09
CA SER A 169 -32.15 9.22 -23.08
C SER A 169 -30.88 8.47 -22.64
N THR A 170 -30.51 8.56 -21.36
CA THR A 170 -29.39 7.81 -20.79
C THR A 170 -29.61 6.30 -20.86
N MET A 171 -30.81 5.83 -20.54
CA MET A 171 -31.16 4.40 -20.62
C MET A 171 -31.08 3.85 -22.04
N ASN A 172 -31.52 4.64 -23.03
CA ASN A 172 -31.41 4.26 -24.45
C ASN A 172 -29.95 4.16 -24.90
N ASN A 173 -29.09 5.09 -24.48
CA ASN A 173 -27.66 5.03 -24.77
C ASN A 173 -26.99 3.78 -24.16
N LEU A 174 -27.38 3.42 -22.93
CA LEU A 174 -26.83 2.26 -22.22
C LEU A 174 -27.30 0.91 -22.80
N LYS A 175 -28.40 0.87 -23.55
CA LYS A 175 -28.97 -0.36 -24.10
C LYS A 175 -28.08 -0.99 -25.19
N SER A 176 -27.16 -0.21 -25.75
CA SER A 176 -26.20 -0.66 -26.78
C SER A 176 -24.94 -1.29 -26.16
N VAL A 177 -25.06 -2.46 -25.52
CA VAL A 177 -23.90 -3.22 -25.04
C VAL A 177 -23.54 -4.31 -26.04
N SER A 178 -22.33 -4.29 -26.58
CA SER A 178 -21.82 -5.33 -27.48
C SER A 178 -21.48 -6.62 -26.73
N LEU A 179 -21.52 -7.77 -27.42
CA LEU A 179 -21.18 -9.06 -26.83
C LEU A 179 -19.70 -9.10 -26.42
N GLU A 180 -18.83 -8.49 -27.23
CA GLU A 180 -17.40 -8.36 -27.01
C GLU A 180 -17.11 -7.60 -25.72
N SER A 181 -17.86 -6.51 -25.45
CA SER A 181 -17.76 -5.78 -24.19
C SER A 181 -18.17 -6.61 -22.98
N ILE A 182 -19.17 -7.49 -23.11
CA ILE A 182 -19.62 -8.36 -22.01
C ILE A 182 -18.54 -9.38 -21.66
N LEU A 183 -18.00 -10.06 -22.69
CA LEU A 183 -16.94 -11.06 -22.52
C LEU A 183 -15.70 -10.44 -21.88
N TYR A 184 -15.32 -9.24 -22.32
CA TYR A 184 -14.16 -8.56 -21.77
C TYR A 184 -14.34 -8.10 -20.32
N VAL A 185 -15.54 -7.65 -19.95
CA VAL A 185 -15.86 -7.36 -18.56
C VAL A 185 -15.79 -8.64 -17.72
N GLU A 186 -16.31 -9.77 -18.20
CA GLU A 186 -16.18 -11.05 -17.50
C GLU A 186 -14.72 -11.41 -17.29
N GLU A 187 -13.91 -11.39 -18.35
CA GLU A 187 -12.49 -11.73 -18.28
C GLU A 187 -11.72 -10.81 -17.32
N SER A 188 -11.94 -9.50 -17.43
CA SER A 188 -11.29 -8.49 -16.58
C SER A 188 -11.75 -8.55 -15.12
N THR A 189 -12.89 -9.18 -14.84
CA THR A 189 -13.50 -9.24 -13.50
C THR A 189 -13.62 -10.67 -12.96
N ARG A 190 -13.00 -11.65 -13.61
CA ARG A 190 -13.03 -13.08 -13.24
C ARG A 190 -12.50 -13.37 -11.85
N ASN A 191 -11.52 -12.60 -11.40
CA ASN A 191 -10.97 -12.68 -10.03
C ASN A 191 -11.89 -12.05 -8.96
N GLN A 192 -13.09 -11.60 -9.35
CA GLN A 192 -14.15 -11.11 -8.49
C GLN A 192 -13.65 -10.13 -7.40
N ALA A 193 -13.79 -10.49 -6.13
CA ALA A 193 -13.45 -9.67 -4.97
C ALA A 193 -11.95 -9.34 -4.83
N LEU A 194 -11.08 -10.01 -5.59
CA LEU A 194 -9.65 -9.69 -5.67
C LEU A 194 -9.32 -8.64 -6.74
N SER A 195 -10.26 -8.35 -7.65
CA SER A 195 -10.08 -7.36 -8.73
C SER A 195 -10.70 -6.01 -8.36
N PHE A 196 -9.89 -4.96 -8.38
CA PHE A 196 -10.39 -3.59 -8.24
C PHE A 196 -11.40 -3.22 -9.36
N THR A 197 -11.12 -3.68 -10.58
CA THR A 197 -12.00 -3.50 -11.75
C THR A 197 -13.39 -4.09 -11.53
N TRP A 198 -13.50 -5.22 -10.81
CA TRP A 198 -14.80 -5.82 -10.46
C TRP A 198 -15.64 -4.89 -9.57
N PHE A 199 -15.03 -4.21 -8.59
CA PHE A 199 -15.72 -3.22 -7.77
C PHE A 199 -16.19 -2.02 -8.60
N GLN A 200 -15.31 -1.49 -9.46
CA GLN A 200 -15.64 -0.36 -10.33
C GLN A 200 -16.81 -0.65 -11.29
N GLN A 201 -16.82 -1.85 -11.88
CA GLN A 201 -17.87 -2.26 -12.81
C GLN A 201 -19.20 -2.55 -12.12
N ARG A 202 -19.19 -2.94 -10.84
CA ARG A 202 -20.40 -3.21 -10.04
C ARG A 202 -21.04 -1.96 -9.46
N ALA A 203 -20.26 -0.91 -9.23
CA ALA A 203 -20.78 0.33 -8.68
C ALA A 203 -21.85 0.93 -9.62
N GLY A 204 -23.04 1.16 -9.08
CA GLY A 204 -24.22 1.63 -9.82
C GLY A 204 -25.03 0.53 -10.51
N ARG A 205 -24.62 -0.75 -10.43
CA ARG A 205 -25.38 -1.88 -11.02
C ARG A 205 -26.16 -2.66 -9.97
N ILE A 206 -27.34 -3.13 -10.35
CA ILE A 206 -28.09 -4.12 -9.55
C ILE A 206 -27.44 -5.49 -9.78
N THR A 207 -27.11 -6.19 -8.70
CA THR A 207 -26.41 -7.50 -8.75
C THR A 207 -27.21 -8.55 -8.00
N GLY A 208 -26.87 -9.84 -8.13
CA GLY A 208 -27.60 -10.93 -7.49
C GLY A 208 -27.76 -10.78 -5.97
N SER A 209 -26.78 -10.19 -5.28
CA SER A 209 -26.86 -9.95 -3.83
C SER A 209 -27.75 -8.76 -3.44
N THR A 210 -28.01 -7.83 -4.37
CA THR A 210 -28.83 -6.63 -4.12
C THR A 210 -30.24 -6.73 -4.70
N ILE A 211 -30.48 -7.59 -5.69
CA ILE A 211 -31.76 -7.70 -6.42
C ILE A 211 -32.95 -7.92 -5.49
N ARG A 212 -32.83 -8.82 -4.51
CA ARG A 212 -33.90 -9.10 -3.53
C ARG A 212 -34.26 -7.87 -2.70
N LYS A 213 -33.28 -7.04 -2.36
CA LYS A 213 -33.50 -5.81 -1.59
C LYS A 213 -34.20 -4.76 -2.44
N VAL A 214 -33.82 -4.67 -3.72
CA VAL A 214 -34.45 -3.76 -4.69
C VAL A 214 -35.93 -4.14 -4.91
N PHE A 215 -36.24 -5.42 -5.13
CA PHE A 215 -37.62 -5.88 -5.31
C PHE A 215 -38.52 -5.68 -4.09
N LYS A 216 -37.94 -5.61 -2.89
CA LYS A 216 -38.67 -5.33 -1.64
C LYS A 216 -38.81 -3.85 -1.33
N ALA A 217 -38.05 -2.99 -1.99
CA ALA A 217 -38.12 -1.55 -1.76
C ALA A 217 -39.43 -1.02 -2.36
N SER A 218 -40.06 -0.06 -1.67
CA SER A 218 -41.18 0.67 -2.24
C SER A 218 -40.69 1.54 -3.40
N ILE A 219 -41.47 1.59 -4.47
CA ILE A 219 -41.23 2.50 -5.60
C ILE A 219 -41.51 3.94 -5.17
N GLU A 220 -42.53 4.14 -4.33
CA GLU A 220 -42.97 5.45 -3.83
C GLU A 220 -42.03 5.99 -2.75
N GLU A 221 -41.38 5.12 -1.98
CA GLU A 221 -40.40 5.50 -0.96
C GLU A 221 -39.11 4.68 -1.08
N PRO A 222 -38.20 5.08 -1.98
CA PRO A 222 -36.97 4.34 -2.21
C PRO A 222 -36.04 4.43 -1.00
N ASN A 223 -35.51 3.28 -0.58
CA ASN A 223 -34.55 3.21 0.51
C ASN A 223 -33.23 3.91 0.09
N LYS A 224 -32.99 5.10 0.63
CA LYS A 224 -31.80 5.93 0.35
C LYS A 224 -30.49 5.22 0.68
N GLU A 225 -30.47 4.37 1.71
CA GLU A 225 -29.28 3.59 2.07
C GLU A 225 -29.00 2.50 1.06
N LEU A 226 -30.04 1.84 0.53
CA LEU A 226 -29.90 0.85 -0.52
C LEU A 226 -29.29 1.47 -1.78
N VAL A 227 -29.79 2.63 -2.22
CA VAL A 227 -29.23 3.36 -3.37
C VAL A 227 -27.77 3.74 -3.11
N LYS A 228 -27.46 4.29 -1.93
CA LYS A 228 -26.08 4.60 -1.54
C LYS A 228 -25.19 3.37 -1.58
N SER A 229 -25.67 2.21 -1.12
CA SER A 229 -24.89 0.96 -1.12
C SER A 229 -24.63 0.40 -2.52
N ILE A 230 -25.54 0.64 -3.47
CA ILE A 230 -25.38 0.22 -4.87
C ILE A 230 -24.39 1.14 -5.58
N CYS A 231 -24.46 2.45 -5.32
CA CYS A 231 -23.63 3.47 -5.97
C CYS A 231 -22.27 3.69 -5.31
N SER A 232 -22.03 3.15 -4.12
CA SER A 232 -20.76 3.33 -3.42
C SER A 232 -19.66 2.44 -3.99
N ASP A 233 -18.46 3.01 -4.10
CA ASP A 233 -17.24 2.33 -4.55
C ASP A 233 -16.69 1.34 -3.51
N THR A 234 -17.35 1.28 -2.36
CA THR A 234 -16.74 0.76 -1.14
C THR A 234 -16.64 -0.75 -1.18
N ALA A 235 -15.46 -1.19 -1.60
CA ALA A 235 -14.73 -2.37 -1.15
C ALA A 235 -14.52 -2.37 0.40
N LYS A 236 -15.52 -1.96 1.20
CA LYS A 236 -15.47 -2.14 2.65
C LYS A 236 -15.59 -3.63 2.91
N ARG A 237 -14.44 -4.28 3.06
CA ARG A 237 -14.35 -5.69 3.41
C ARG A 237 -14.94 -5.86 4.80
N ILE A 238 -16.19 -6.31 4.85
CA ILE A 238 -16.82 -6.74 6.10
C ILE A 238 -16.01 -7.95 6.58
N LYS A 239 -15.42 -7.78 7.76
CA LYS A 239 -14.70 -8.84 8.49
C LYS A 239 -15.65 -9.39 9.54
N SER A 240 -15.99 -10.65 9.40
CA SER A 240 -16.71 -11.42 10.42
C SER A 240 -16.30 -12.88 10.28
N ASP A 241 -16.21 -13.59 11.40
CA ASP A 241 -15.76 -14.97 11.42
C ASP A 241 -16.56 -15.88 10.47
N PRO A 242 -17.90 -15.75 10.34
CA PRO A 242 -18.65 -16.54 9.37
C PRO A 242 -18.31 -16.22 7.90
N LEU A 243 -18.03 -14.95 7.58
CA LEU A 243 -17.66 -14.54 6.22
C LEU A 243 -16.24 -14.98 5.87
N ASP A 244 -15.32 -14.91 6.82
CA ASP A 244 -13.94 -15.36 6.60
C ASP A 244 -13.86 -16.89 6.51
N TRP A 245 -14.66 -17.62 7.29
CA TRP A 245 -14.82 -19.06 7.12
C TRP A 245 -15.34 -19.40 5.72
N GLY A 246 -16.40 -18.74 5.26
CA GLY A 246 -16.98 -18.99 3.94
C GLY A 246 -15.99 -18.76 2.79
N ARG A 247 -15.20 -17.67 2.85
CA ARG A 247 -14.17 -17.37 1.85
C ARG A 247 -13.06 -18.42 1.83
N ASN A 248 -12.60 -18.86 3.00
CA ASN A 248 -11.50 -19.82 3.09
C ASN A 248 -11.87 -21.24 2.62
N HIS A 249 -13.16 -21.57 2.59
CA HIS A 249 -13.66 -22.89 2.18
C HIS A 249 -14.38 -22.86 0.83
N GLU A 250 -14.36 -21.73 0.12
CA GLU A 250 -14.99 -21.59 -1.19
C GLU A 250 -14.36 -22.55 -2.21
N ASP A 251 -13.04 -22.66 -2.22
CA ASP A 251 -12.30 -23.57 -3.11
C ASP A 251 -12.64 -25.05 -2.84
N VAL A 252 -12.87 -25.40 -1.57
CA VAL A 252 -13.25 -26.76 -1.14
C VAL A 252 -14.68 -27.10 -1.57
N ALA A 253 -15.55 -26.10 -1.68
CA ALA A 253 -16.93 -26.30 -2.14
C ALA A 253 -17.04 -26.43 -3.66
N LEU A 254 -16.01 -26.01 -4.41
CA LEU A 254 -15.95 -26.07 -5.87
C LEU A 254 -15.27 -27.36 -6.39
N SER A 255 -14.55 -28.09 -5.53
CA SER A 255 -13.89 -29.38 -5.84
C SER A 255 -14.84 -30.57 -5.67
#